data_AF-A0A968JY32-F1
#
_entry.id   AF-A0A968JY32-F1
#
_cell.length_a   1.000
_cell.length_b   1.000
_cell.length_c   1.000
_cell.angle_alpha   90.00
_cell.angle_beta   90.00
_cell.angle_gamma   90.00
#
_symmetry.space_group_name_H-M   'P 1'
#
loop_
_entity.id
_entity.type
_entity.pdbx_description
1 polymer ?
#
loop_
_entity_poly.entity_id
_entity_poly.type
_entity_poly.pdbx_seq_one_letter_code
_entity_poly.pdbx_strand_id
1 'polypeptide(L)'
;MKNIYLIFYIVVFTYIEAFSTNYYISFSGNDEDNGLSPTSCWKSLAAISDRSFNPGDSILLRCGEVFEGSVTINFSGSPQKPIVISSYGTGSKPVLTGAISLSGWIKSDKPLIKVTSGMKVTGLYVEDEKQTLARYPNYGFLLMEKKLTGEPGFYDSKLKQPNEYWIGSTVRYRGNWQAGSASVISFTNNKIGVSEGSLQEFNPENGYYFDNKFEELDTCNEWFYNDSEKLLYYYPQKQTEMLKVRAVVYKNGLILNKGVSDISIDDLKIDKFEDFGVVLSGNNKNIRISNCIISNITGTGVHINEKVLGCSIYDSELKNISGRGIYATEPENLTISGNYIHQIGFSYGYGVTGVHGMVGIALVNHETEKDEESHVARNNYIGNNIIDSTGYAGIRCDGTNNIIEKTWFTIPCCV
;
A
#
# COMPACT_ATOMS: atom_id res chain seq x y z
N MET A 1 54.00 -0.17 59.99
CA MET A 1 52.87 0.73 59.68
C MET A 1 52.83 0.95 58.18
N LYS A 2 51.88 0.34 57.45
CA LYS A 2 51.63 0.58 56.02
C LYS A 2 50.28 1.30 55.94
N ASN A 3 50.30 2.58 55.57
CA ASN A 3 49.08 3.36 55.36
C ASN A 3 48.47 2.99 54.00
N ILE A 4 47.27 2.45 54.01
CA ILE A 4 46.44 2.23 52.81
C ILE A 4 45.56 3.47 52.65
N TYR A 5 45.75 4.21 51.55
CA TYR A 5 44.87 5.31 51.17
C TYR A 5 43.76 4.77 50.27
N LEU A 6 42.52 4.88 50.73
CA LEU A 6 41.32 4.53 49.97
C LEU A 6 40.93 5.74 49.11
N ILE A 7 41.08 5.64 47.78
CA ILE A 7 40.64 6.67 46.83
C ILE A 7 39.17 6.42 46.50
N PHE A 8 38.30 7.35 46.89
CA PHE A 8 36.87 7.33 46.58
C PHE A 8 36.67 8.00 45.20
N TYR A 9 36.32 7.22 44.18
CA TYR A 9 35.89 7.76 42.88
C TYR A 9 34.45 8.27 43.00
N ILE A 10 34.26 9.59 42.98
CA ILE A 10 32.94 10.21 42.84
C ILE A 10 32.55 10.12 41.37
N VAL A 11 31.62 9.22 41.05
CA VAL A 11 30.96 9.17 39.73
C VAL A 11 29.89 10.26 39.71
N VAL A 12 30.18 11.38 39.06
CA VAL A 12 29.21 12.45 38.82
C VAL A 12 28.30 12.00 37.66
N PHE A 13 27.08 11.54 37.98
CA PHE A 13 26.02 11.36 36.99
C PHE A 13 25.50 12.73 36.56
N THR A 14 26.00 13.27 35.45
CA THR A 14 25.37 14.40 34.79
C THR A 14 24.06 13.94 34.15
N TYR A 15 22.93 14.31 34.76
CA TYR A 15 21.62 14.17 34.14
C TYR A 15 21.53 15.15 32.96
N ILE A 16 21.60 14.65 31.74
CA ILE A 16 21.22 15.41 30.55
C ILE A 16 19.71 15.24 30.40
N GLU A 17 18.93 16.27 30.72
CA GLU A 17 17.53 16.33 30.33
C GLU A 17 17.45 16.42 28.81
N ALA A 18 17.32 15.28 28.14
CA ALA A 18 16.95 15.26 26.73
C ALA A 18 15.46 15.63 26.62
N PHE A 19 15.21 16.91 26.30
CA PHE A 19 13.88 17.43 26.01
C PHE A 19 13.35 16.82 24.70
N SER A 20 12.07 16.45 24.71
CA SER A 20 11.31 16.11 23.51
C SER A 20 11.07 17.38 22.69
N THR A 21 11.37 17.34 21.39
CA THR A 21 11.15 18.45 20.47
C THR A 21 9.97 18.17 19.54
N ASN A 22 9.08 19.15 19.38
CA ASN A 22 7.99 19.07 18.40
C ASN A 22 8.39 19.80 17.10
N TYR A 23 8.26 19.10 15.99
CA TYR A 23 8.43 19.63 14.64
C TYR A 23 7.08 19.69 13.94
N TYR A 24 6.80 20.79 13.25
CA TYR A 24 5.50 21.06 12.62
C TYR A 24 5.64 21.13 11.10
N ILE A 25 4.66 20.58 10.39
CA ILE A 25 4.61 20.55 8.92
C ILE A 25 3.26 21.08 8.44
N SER A 26 3.28 22.03 7.50
CA SER A 26 2.09 22.59 6.86
C SER A 26 2.39 23.23 5.50
N PHE A 27 1.45 23.24 4.57
CA PHE A 27 1.60 23.91 3.25
C PHE A 27 1.91 25.39 3.33
N SER A 28 1.57 26.06 4.43
CA SER A 28 1.91 27.47 4.68
C SER A 28 3.35 27.68 5.17
N GLY A 29 4.08 26.60 5.47
CA GLY A 29 5.44 26.62 5.98
C GLY A 29 6.52 26.84 4.92
N ASN A 30 7.77 26.73 5.37
CA ASN A 30 8.97 26.82 4.54
C ASN A 30 9.99 25.78 5.02
N ASP A 31 10.56 24.99 4.11
CA ASP A 31 11.53 23.94 4.46
C ASP A 31 12.88 24.51 4.93
N GLU A 32 13.12 25.82 4.78
CA GLU A 32 14.27 26.51 5.38
C GLU A 32 14.04 26.94 6.84
N ASP A 33 12.80 26.84 7.36
CA ASP A 33 12.50 27.18 8.75
C ASP A 33 13.00 26.09 9.72
N ASN A 34 13.03 26.44 11.01
CA ASN A 34 13.48 25.52 12.06
C ASN A 34 12.47 24.38 12.36
N GLY A 35 11.22 24.51 11.96
CA GLY A 35 10.17 23.52 12.19
C GLY A 35 9.62 23.52 13.62
N LEU A 36 10.10 24.37 14.52
CA LEU A 36 9.86 24.28 15.97
C LEU A 36 8.55 24.93 16.45
N SER A 37 7.78 25.53 15.55
CA SER A 37 6.47 26.11 15.84
C SER A 37 5.53 26.02 14.65
N PRO A 38 4.20 26.06 14.84
CA PRO A 38 3.24 26.13 13.73
C PRO A 38 3.45 27.32 12.78
N THR A 39 4.02 28.42 13.27
CA THR A 39 4.31 29.63 12.48
C THR A 39 5.66 29.60 11.77
N SER A 40 6.56 28.68 12.15
CA SER A 40 7.87 28.45 11.54
C SER A 40 8.02 26.96 11.18
N CYS A 41 6.96 26.41 10.57
CA CYS A 41 6.83 25.00 10.23
C CYS A 41 7.49 24.70 8.88
N TRP A 42 7.86 23.43 8.67
CA TRP A 42 8.28 22.96 7.35
C TRP A 42 7.10 22.83 6.41
N LYS A 43 7.38 22.83 5.11
CA LYS A 43 6.37 22.75 4.07
C LYS A 43 6.11 21.34 3.58
N SER A 44 7.17 20.57 3.38
CA SER A 44 7.10 19.31 2.64
C SER A 44 7.46 18.09 3.48
N LEU A 45 7.06 16.92 2.97
CA LEU A 45 7.40 15.62 3.55
C LEU A 45 8.89 15.30 3.49
N ALA A 46 9.63 15.93 2.55
CA ALA A 46 11.08 15.75 2.44
C ALA A 46 11.80 16.13 3.73
N ALA A 47 11.28 17.11 4.47
CA ALA A 47 11.81 17.51 5.77
C ALA A 47 11.78 16.38 6.82
N ILE A 48 10.91 15.38 6.69
CA ILE A 48 10.89 14.20 7.55
C ILE A 48 12.00 13.22 7.15
N SER A 49 12.22 13.03 5.85
CA SER A 49 13.18 12.04 5.35
C SER A 49 14.63 12.51 5.37
N ASP A 50 14.85 13.81 5.23
CA ASP A 50 16.18 14.39 5.03
C ASP A 50 16.81 14.91 6.34
N ARG A 51 16.11 14.79 7.47
CA ARG A 51 16.54 15.30 8.77
C ARG A 51 16.72 14.17 9.79
N SER A 52 17.46 14.48 10.84
CA SER A 52 17.66 13.59 11.99
C SER A 52 16.80 14.03 13.16
N PHE A 53 16.31 13.05 13.92
CA PHE A 53 15.45 13.25 15.08
C PHE A 53 15.99 12.44 16.25
N ASN A 54 15.78 12.95 17.46
CA ASN A 54 16.23 12.31 18.69
C ASN A 54 15.09 11.52 19.34
N PRO A 55 15.40 10.47 20.13
CA PRO A 55 14.41 9.76 20.92
C PRO A 55 13.53 10.69 21.75
N GLY A 56 12.22 10.60 21.54
CA GLY A 56 11.20 11.41 22.21
C GLY A 56 10.67 12.58 21.37
N ASP A 57 11.28 12.88 20.22
CA ASP A 57 10.78 13.94 19.33
C ASP A 57 9.42 13.59 18.72
N SER A 58 8.66 14.62 18.35
CA SER A 58 7.38 14.49 17.64
C SER A 58 7.41 15.25 16.31
N ILE A 59 6.83 14.67 15.27
CA ILE A 59 6.69 15.23 13.92
C ILE A 59 5.20 15.34 13.63
N LEU A 60 4.69 16.56 13.53
CA LEU A 60 3.27 16.86 13.56
C LEU A 60 2.80 17.48 12.23
N LEU A 61 1.92 16.79 11.52
CA LEU A 61 1.33 17.25 10.25
C LEU A 61 0.00 17.97 10.51
N ARG A 62 -0.24 19.08 9.81
CA ARG A 62 -1.44 19.90 10.07
C ARG A 62 -2.73 19.23 9.62
N CYS A 63 -3.72 19.14 10.50
CA CYS A 63 -5.07 18.67 10.17
C CYS A 63 -5.69 19.51 9.04
N GLY A 64 -6.43 18.83 8.15
CA GLY A 64 -7.09 19.43 6.99
C GLY A 64 -6.21 19.55 5.73
N GLU A 65 -4.92 19.24 5.81
CA GLU A 65 -3.99 19.36 4.69
C GLU A 65 -3.67 18.01 4.01
N VAL A 66 -3.26 18.08 2.73
CA VAL A 66 -2.99 16.92 1.87
C VAL A 66 -1.57 16.98 1.35
N PHE A 67 -0.68 16.16 1.89
CA PHE A 67 0.74 16.09 1.56
C PHE A 67 0.99 15.03 0.48
N GLU A 68 1.43 15.48 -0.69
CA GLU A 68 1.79 14.62 -1.82
C GLU A 68 3.21 14.08 -1.66
N GLY A 69 3.40 12.76 -1.75
CA GLY A 69 4.73 12.14 -1.75
C GLY A 69 4.86 10.89 -0.88
N SER A 70 6.11 10.53 -0.61
CA SER A 70 6.51 9.41 0.24
C SER A 70 7.36 9.91 1.41
N VAL A 71 7.34 9.17 2.53
CA VAL A 71 8.21 9.44 3.68
C VAL A 71 9.06 8.21 3.96
N THR A 72 10.37 8.37 3.87
CA THR A 72 11.34 7.39 4.39
C THR A 72 11.73 7.75 5.82
N ILE A 73 11.63 6.80 6.73
CA ILE A 73 12.01 6.91 8.14
C ILE A 73 13.31 6.14 8.33
N ASN A 74 14.36 6.88 8.71
CA ASN A 74 15.73 6.38 8.90
C ASN A 74 16.24 6.55 10.35
N PHE A 75 15.39 7.04 11.23
CA PHE A 75 15.70 7.34 12.63
C PHE A 75 14.95 6.37 13.53
N SER A 76 15.42 6.21 14.76
CA SER A 76 14.79 5.37 15.78
C SER A 76 14.64 6.14 17.08
N GLY A 77 13.56 5.84 17.81
CA GLY A 77 13.39 6.32 19.16
C GLY A 77 14.17 5.47 20.16
N SER A 78 13.65 5.41 21.38
CA SER A 78 14.03 4.40 22.37
C SER A 78 12.77 3.85 23.05
N PRO A 79 12.84 2.68 23.71
CA PRO A 79 11.66 2.08 24.33
C PRO A 79 10.92 2.98 25.32
N GLN A 80 11.63 3.89 25.99
CA GLN A 80 11.05 4.89 26.91
C GLN A 80 10.73 6.23 26.25
N LYS A 81 11.30 6.51 25.07
CA LYS A 81 11.14 7.77 24.33
C LYS A 81 10.97 7.47 22.84
N PRO A 82 9.83 6.91 22.43
CA PRO A 82 9.57 6.68 21.01
C PRO A 82 9.49 8.02 20.27
N ILE A 83 9.82 8.02 18.98
CA ILE A 83 9.55 9.17 18.11
C ILE A 83 8.12 9.05 17.58
N VAL A 84 7.36 10.14 17.64
CA VAL A 84 5.95 10.16 17.25
C VAL A 84 5.79 10.92 15.94
N ILE A 85 5.10 10.33 14.97
CA ILE A 85 4.64 10.99 13.75
C ILE A 85 3.12 11.05 13.83
N SER A 86 2.57 12.25 13.98
CA SER A 86 1.14 12.43 14.24
C SER A 86 0.61 13.74 13.64
N SER A 87 -0.57 14.17 14.07
CA SER A 87 -1.25 15.36 13.60
C SER A 87 -1.17 16.51 14.62
N TYR A 88 -1.47 17.73 14.16
CA TYR A 88 -1.82 18.85 15.05
C TYR A 88 -2.91 19.74 14.44
N GLY A 89 -3.60 20.47 15.32
CA GLY A 89 -4.71 21.34 14.92
C GLY A 89 -6.06 20.65 15.05
N THR A 90 -7.04 21.10 14.26
CA THR A 90 -8.42 20.60 14.31
C THR A 90 -8.92 20.30 12.90
N GLY A 91 -9.94 19.45 12.78
CA GLY A 91 -10.52 19.06 11.50
C GLY A 91 -10.17 17.62 11.11
N SER A 92 -10.19 17.33 9.81
CA SER A 92 -9.86 16.00 9.29
C SER A 92 -8.37 15.67 9.48
N LYS A 93 -8.05 14.38 9.66
CA LYS A 93 -6.67 13.90 9.71
C LYS A 93 -5.85 14.43 8.51
N PRO A 94 -4.57 14.81 8.70
CA PRO A 94 -3.68 15.10 7.58
C PRO A 94 -3.61 13.89 6.64
N VAL A 95 -3.62 14.15 5.34
CA VAL A 95 -3.59 13.11 4.31
C VAL A 95 -2.20 13.03 3.72
N LEU A 96 -1.50 11.92 3.92
CA LEU A 96 -0.34 11.54 3.12
C LEU A 96 -0.85 10.81 1.88
N THR A 97 -0.55 11.32 0.68
CA THR A 97 -1.05 10.71 -0.55
C THR A 97 -0.01 10.50 -1.63
N GLY A 98 -0.13 9.37 -2.33
CA GLY A 98 0.68 9.04 -3.50
C GLY A 98 0.08 9.54 -4.82
N ALA A 99 -1.03 10.28 -4.76
CA ALA A 99 -1.70 10.84 -5.92
C ALA A 99 -1.45 12.34 -6.05
N ILE A 100 -1.15 12.79 -7.27
CA ILE A 100 -0.89 14.21 -7.57
C ILE A 100 -2.00 14.82 -8.42
N SER A 101 -2.14 16.13 -8.30
CA SER A 101 -2.92 16.93 -9.25
C SER A 101 -2.17 17.09 -10.57
N LEU A 102 -2.86 16.89 -11.71
CA LEU A 102 -2.28 17.14 -13.03
C LEU A 102 -2.90 18.40 -13.65
N SER A 103 -2.06 19.22 -14.28
CA SER A 103 -2.46 20.46 -14.95
C SER A 103 -1.99 20.46 -16.41
N GLY A 104 -2.59 21.31 -17.25
CA GLY A 104 -2.25 21.36 -18.67
C GLY A 104 -2.92 20.28 -19.52
N TRP A 105 -4.14 19.87 -19.15
CA TRP A 105 -4.94 18.94 -19.95
C TRP A 105 -5.28 19.53 -21.32
N ILE A 106 -5.12 18.71 -22.36
CA ILE A 106 -5.38 19.06 -23.75
C ILE A 106 -6.49 18.15 -24.26
N LYS A 107 -7.46 18.72 -24.97
CA LYS A 107 -8.49 17.96 -25.68
C LYS A 107 -7.86 17.18 -26.84
N SER A 108 -8.29 15.95 -27.02
CA SER A 108 -7.90 15.09 -28.14
C SER A 108 -9.13 14.71 -28.97
N ASP A 109 -8.97 13.88 -30.00
CA ASP A 109 -10.09 13.27 -30.72
C ASP A 109 -10.97 12.42 -29.77
N LYS A 110 -12.29 12.36 -30.02
CA LYS A 110 -13.34 11.86 -29.08
C LYS A 110 -13.51 12.82 -27.87
N PRO A 111 -14.46 12.64 -26.92
CA PRO A 111 -14.47 13.43 -25.67
C PRO A 111 -13.29 13.08 -24.73
N LEU A 112 -12.11 12.80 -25.29
CA LEU A 112 -10.89 12.39 -24.61
C LEU A 112 -10.07 13.62 -24.23
N ILE A 113 -9.47 13.57 -23.04
CA ILE A 113 -8.46 14.53 -22.62
C ILE A 113 -7.15 13.80 -22.35
N LYS A 114 -6.04 14.51 -22.55
CA LYS A 114 -4.71 13.97 -22.25
C LYS A 114 -3.80 14.98 -21.57
N VAL A 115 -2.83 14.49 -20.82
CA VAL A 115 -1.84 15.31 -20.12
C VAL A 115 -0.53 14.55 -19.99
N THR A 116 0.59 15.28 -20.03
CA THR A 116 1.90 14.73 -19.68
C THR A 116 2.02 14.69 -18.16
N SER A 117 2.18 13.51 -17.58
CA SER A 117 2.31 13.34 -16.12
C SER A 117 3.75 13.47 -15.61
N GLY A 118 4.75 13.27 -16.49
CA GLY A 118 6.17 13.23 -16.12
C GLY A 118 6.61 12.00 -15.31
N MET A 119 5.65 11.30 -14.69
CA MET A 119 5.85 10.08 -13.91
C MET A 119 4.85 9.00 -14.35
N LYS A 120 5.19 7.74 -14.12
CA LYS A 120 4.31 6.61 -14.39
C LYS A 120 3.03 6.72 -13.58
N VAL A 121 1.88 6.70 -14.25
CA VAL A 121 0.57 6.71 -13.60
C VAL A 121 0.09 5.27 -13.43
N THR A 122 -0.26 4.89 -12.20
CA THR A 122 -0.68 3.51 -11.86
C THR A 122 -2.09 3.44 -11.28
N GLY A 123 -2.73 4.59 -11.08
CA GLY A 123 -4.12 4.71 -10.66
C GLY A 123 -4.65 6.09 -10.98
N LEU A 124 -5.96 6.20 -11.16
CA LEU A 124 -6.62 7.47 -11.45
C LEU A 124 -7.90 7.59 -10.61
N TYR A 125 -8.10 8.76 -10.02
CA TYR A 125 -9.26 9.07 -9.19
C TYR A 125 -9.90 10.38 -9.65
N VAL A 126 -11.22 10.48 -9.56
CA VAL A 126 -12.00 11.71 -9.74
C VAL A 126 -12.94 11.84 -8.56
N GLU A 127 -12.82 12.92 -7.77
CA GLU A 127 -13.63 13.11 -6.55
C GLU A 127 -13.62 11.90 -5.59
N ASP A 128 -12.44 11.32 -5.39
CA ASP A 128 -12.19 10.09 -4.59
C ASP A 128 -12.73 8.78 -5.18
N GLU A 129 -13.40 8.80 -6.33
CA GLU A 129 -13.83 7.59 -7.04
C GLU A 129 -12.72 7.07 -7.97
N LYS A 130 -12.35 5.79 -7.82
CA LYS A 130 -11.35 5.13 -8.66
C LYS A 130 -11.89 4.95 -10.08
N GLN A 131 -11.13 5.42 -11.06
CA GLN A 131 -11.47 5.30 -12.48
C GLN A 131 -10.97 3.97 -13.05
N THR A 132 -11.66 3.46 -14.07
CA THR A 132 -11.39 2.15 -14.65
C THR A 132 -10.25 2.23 -15.66
N LEU A 133 -9.25 1.36 -15.54
CA LEU A 133 -8.26 1.24 -16.62
C LEU A 133 -8.98 0.68 -17.86
N ALA A 134 -8.76 1.27 -19.03
CA ALA A 134 -9.41 0.90 -20.29
C ALA A 134 -9.38 -0.62 -20.50
N ARG A 135 -10.57 -1.23 -20.68
CA ARG A 135 -10.73 -2.68 -20.57
C ARG A 135 -11.76 -3.29 -21.51
N TYR A 136 -11.54 -4.57 -21.83
CA TYR A 136 -12.46 -5.40 -22.62
C TYR A 136 -12.86 -6.68 -21.90
N PRO A 137 -14.16 -7.00 -21.81
CA PRO A 137 -15.28 -6.09 -22.05
C PRO A 137 -15.27 -4.95 -21.01
N ASN A 138 -15.98 -3.86 -21.34
CA ASN A 138 -16.10 -2.68 -20.48
C ASN A 138 -16.70 -3.02 -19.10
N TYR A 139 -17.43 -4.13 -19.00
CA TYR A 139 -17.97 -4.65 -17.75
C TYR A 139 -18.07 -6.18 -17.75
N GLY A 140 -18.04 -6.77 -16.56
CA GLY A 140 -18.18 -8.22 -16.37
C GLY A 140 -16.91 -9.00 -16.75
N PHE A 141 -17.10 -10.26 -17.13
CA PHE A 141 -16.01 -11.16 -17.46
C PHE A 141 -16.37 -11.99 -18.70
N LEU A 142 -15.36 -12.27 -19.52
CA LEU A 142 -15.38 -13.34 -20.52
C LEU A 142 -15.12 -14.68 -19.85
N LEU A 143 -15.41 -15.77 -20.55
CA LEU A 143 -15.12 -17.14 -20.12
C LEU A 143 -14.15 -17.76 -21.11
N MET A 144 -12.97 -18.16 -20.63
CA MET A 144 -12.00 -18.85 -21.47
C MET A 144 -12.50 -20.26 -21.78
N GLU A 145 -12.25 -20.78 -22.98
CA GLU A 145 -12.77 -22.10 -23.36
C GLU A 145 -11.88 -23.24 -22.89
N LYS A 146 -10.55 -23.04 -22.93
CA LYS A 146 -9.59 -24.03 -22.45
C LYS A 146 -8.24 -23.38 -22.14
N LYS A 147 -7.53 -23.90 -21.14
CA LYS A 147 -6.12 -23.57 -20.91
C LYS A 147 -5.23 -24.14 -22.03
N LEU A 148 -4.10 -23.51 -22.27
CA LEU A 148 -3.09 -24.01 -23.22
C LEU A 148 -2.34 -25.23 -22.64
N THR A 149 -1.57 -25.89 -23.50
CA THR A 149 -0.70 -27.01 -23.15
C THR A 149 0.77 -26.58 -23.26
N GLY A 150 1.55 -26.78 -22.20
CA GLY A 150 3.00 -26.51 -22.19
C GLY A 150 3.40 -25.08 -21.81
N GLU A 151 2.60 -24.08 -22.16
CA GLU A 151 2.86 -22.65 -21.90
C GLU A 151 1.67 -22.00 -21.19
N PRO A 152 1.88 -21.04 -20.27
CA PRO A 152 0.80 -20.36 -19.57
C PRO A 152 -0.06 -19.53 -20.54
N GLY A 153 -1.38 -19.65 -20.37
CA GLY A 153 -2.34 -18.98 -21.22
C GLY A 153 -3.58 -19.83 -21.48
N PHE A 154 -4.44 -19.33 -22.37
CA PHE A 154 -5.71 -19.97 -22.69
C PHE A 154 -6.11 -19.73 -24.16
N TYR A 155 -7.18 -20.39 -24.57
CA TYR A 155 -7.81 -20.25 -25.87
C TYR A 155 -9.27 -19.82 -25.67
N ASP A 156 -9.71 -18.86 -26.49
CA ASP A 156 -11.12 -18.46 -26.58
C ASP A 156 -11.49 -18.09 -28.02
N SER A 157 -12.30 -18.95 -28.66
CA SER A 157 -12.80 -18.77 -30.02
C SER A 157 -13.72 -17.55 -30.20
N LYS A 158 -14.23 -16.97 -29.11
CA LYS A 158 -15.12 -15.80 -29.13
C LYS A 158 -14.37 -14.49 -29.34
N LEU A 159 -13.06 -14.44 -29.13
CA LEU A 159 -12.26 -13.27 -29.48
C LEU A 159 -12.25 -13.09 -31.01
N LYS A 160 -12.56 -11.88 -31.49
CA LYS A 160 -12.69 -11.57 -32.93
C LYS A 160 -11.65 -10.59 -33.44
N GLN A 161 -10.83 -10.09 -32.54
CA GLN A 161 -9.72 -9.18 -32.83
C GLN A 161 -8.67 -9.89 -33.71
N PRO A 162 -7.96 -9.15 -34.58
CA PRO A 162 -6.90 -9.73 -35.40
C PRO A 162 -5.76 -10.28 -34.53
N ASN A 163 -4.92 -11.14 -35.12
CA ASN A 163 -3.70 -11.59 -34.45
C ASN A 163 -2.88 -10.39 -33.96
N GLU A 164 -2.12 -10.61 -32.89
CA GLU A 164 -1.26 -9.63 -32.21
C GLU A 164 -2.00 -8.49 -31.49
N TYR A 165 -3.31 -8.33 -31.68
CA TYR A 165 -4.08 -7.23 -31.10
C TYR A 165 -3.90 -7.10 -29.58
N TRP A 166 -3.98 -8.21 -28.84
CA TRP A 166 -3.89 -8.18 -27.38
C TRP A 166 -2.46 -8.08 -26.84
N ILE A 167 -1.42 -8.11 -27.68
CA ILE A 167 -0.03 -8.03 -27.20
C ILE A 167 0.21 -6.69 -26.49
N GLY A 168 0.84 -6.74 -25.32
CA GLY A 168 1.11 -5.57 -24.48
C GLY A 168 -0.04 -5.16 -23.55
N SER A 169 -1.23 -5.74 -23.72
CA SER A 169 -2.31 -5.62 -22.74
C SER A 169 -2.03 -6.50 -21.51
N THR A 170 -2.85 -6.33 -20.47
CA THR A 170 -2.84 -7.19 -19.29
C THR A 170 -4.11 -8.03 -19.28
N VAL A 171 -3.98 -9.34 -19.09
CA VAL A 171 -5.13 -10.19 -18.76
C VAL A 171 -5.30 -10.23 -17.26
N ARG A 172 -6.54 -10.05 -16.81
CA ARG A 172 -6.98 -10.20 -15.42
C ARG A 172 -7.86 -11.44 -15.35
N TYR A 173 -7.52 -12.40 -14.51
CA TYR A 173 -8.22 -13.69 -14.43
C TYR A 173 -8.59 -14.06 -13.00
N ARG A 174 -9.69 -14.80 -12.88
CA ARG A 174 -10.12 -15.42 -11.61
C ARG A 174 -9.69 -16.88 -11.58
N GLY A 175 -8.98 -17.25 -10.53
CA GLY A 175 -8.76 -18.64 -10.13
C GLY A 175 -9.81 -19.06 -9.09
N ASN A 176 -9.68 -20.26 -8.52
CA ASN A 176 -10.64 -20.76 -7.53
C ASN A 176 -10.52 -20.02 -6.18
N TRP A 177 -9.29 -19.84 -5.70
CA TRP A 177 -8.99 -19.27 -4.38
C TRP A 177 -8.11 -18.01 -4.49
N GLN A 178 -8.00 -17.47 -5.71
CA GLN A 178 -7.08 -16.38 -6.03
C GLN A 178 -7.58 -15.64 -7.26
N ALA A 179 -7.08 -14.43 -7.45
CA ALA A 179 -7.11 -13.74 -8.73
C ALA A 179 -5.68 -13.39 -9.11
N GLY A 180 -5.49 -13.13 -10.39
CA GLY A 180 -4.19 -12.78 -10.91
C GLY A 180 -4.26 -11.92 -12.14
N SER A 181 -3.08 -11.46 -12.51
CA SER A 181 -2.86 -10.74 -13.75
C SER A 181 -1.56 -11.17 -14.38
N ALA A 182 -1.52 -11.17 -15.70
CA ALA A 182 -0.30 -11.41 -16.46
C ALA A 182 -0.28 -10.57 -17.74
N SER A 183 0.90 -10.22 -18.22
CA SER A 183 1.03 -9.48 -19.48
C SER A 183 0.82 -10.43 -20.66
N VAL A 184 0.06 -9.99 -21.67
CA VAL A 184 -0.14 -10.77 -22.89
C VAL A 184 1.06 -10.60 -23.82
N ILE A 185 1.73 -11.72 -24.13
CA ILE A 185 2.94 -11.74 -24.98
C ILE A 185 2.69 -12.33 -26.37
N SER A 186 1.59 -13.06 -26.55
CA SER A 186 1.20 -13.56 -27.87
C SER A 186 -0.32 -13.67 -27.99
N PHE A 187 -0.83 -13.38 -29.18
CA PHE A 187 -2.22 -13.61 -29.54
C PHE A 187 -2.32 -14.07 -31.01
N THR A 188 -2.47 -15.37 -31.23
CA THR A 188 -2.51 -15.94 -32.58
C THR A 188 -3.54 -17.04 -32.67
N ASN A 189 -4.43 -16.97 -33.67
CA ASN A 189 -5.50 -17.96 -33.87
C ASN A 189 -6.28 -18.23 -32.56
N ASN A 190 -6.69 -17.16 -31.88
CA ASN A 190 -7.45 -17.19 -30.62
C ASN A 190 -6.73 -17.78 -29.40
N LYS A 191 -5.43 -18.04 -29.49
CA LYS A 191 -4.59 -18.46 -28.35
C LYS A 191 -3.92 -17.25 -27.74
N ILE A 192 -4.09 -17.06 -26.44
CA ILE A 192 -3.46 -16.02 -25.63
C ILE A 192 -2.32 -16.68 -24.87
N GLY A 193 -1.08 -16.24 -25.10
CA GLY A 193 0.07 -16.58 -24.27
C GLY A 193 0.44 -15.42 -23.35
N VAL A 194 0.84 -15.72 -22.12
CA VAL A 194 1.16 -14.71 -21.10
C VAL A 194 2.61 -14.80 -20.60
N SER A 195 3.13 -13.70 -20.07
CA SER A 195 4.53 -13.57 -19.62
C SER A 195 4.86 -14.35 -18.34
N GLU A 196 3.88 -14.56 -17.48
CA GLU A 196 4.05 -15.09 -16.13
C GLU A 196 2.78 -15.79 -15.64
N GLY A 197 2.90 -16.49 -14.51
CA GLY A 197 1.83 -17.26 -13.88
C GLY A 197 1.87 -18.75 -14.24
N SER A 198 1.19 -19.55 -13.42
CA SER A 198 1.05 -21.00 -13.65
C SER A 198 -0.17 -21.33 -14.51
N LEU A 199 -0.05 -22.34 -15.37
CA LEU A 199 -1.16 -22.94 -16.12
C LEU A 199 -2.35 -23.35 -15.22
N GLN A 200 -2.09 -23.67 -13.95
CA GLN A 200 -3.12 -24.11 -13.01
C GLN A 200 -3.97 -22.96 -12.48
N GLU A 201 -3.56 -21.71 -12.69
CA GLU A 201 -4.31 -20.54 -12.26
C GLU A 201 -5.47 -20.22 -13.21
N PHE A 202 -5.37 -20.69 -14.46
CA PHE A 202 -6.39 -20.53 -15.49
C PHE A 202 -7.47 -21.61 -15.34
N ASN A 203 -8.66 -21.20 -14.91
CA ASN A 203 -9.84 -22.07 -14.85
C ASN A 203 -10.88 -21.61 -15.91
N PRO A 204 -11.24 -22.46 -16.89
CA PRO A 204 -12.31 -22.20 -17.87
C PRO A 204 -13.68 -21.83 -17.29
N GLU A 205 -13.98 -22.25 -16.06
CA GLU A 205 -15.22 -21.91 -15.38
C GLU A 205 -15.20 -20.49 -14.79
N ASN A 206 -14.01 -19.90 -14.67
CA ASN A 206 -13.81 -18.61 -14.05
C ASN A 206 -13.59 -17.50 -15.07
N GLY A 207 -14.07 -16.31 -14.71
CA GLY A 207 -14.06 -15.16 -15.60
C GLY A 207 -12.70 -14.51 -15.80
N TYR A 208 -12.46 -13.93 -16.97
CA TYR A 208 -11.31 -13.07 -17.26
C TYR A 208 -11.72 -11.80 -18.03
N TYR A 209 -10.83 -10.81 -18.10
CA TYR A 209 -10.94 -9.64 -18.98
C TYR A 209 -9.55 -9.12 -19.35
N PHE A 210 -9.46 -8.28 -20.37
CA PHE A 210 -8.24 -7.54 -20.70
C PHE A 210 -8.35 -6.11 -20.23
N ASP A 211 -7.26 -5.52 -19.76
CA ASP A 211 -7.12 -4.09 -19.52
C ASP A 211 -5.77 -3.59 -20.05
N ASN A 212 -5.48 -2.30 -19.84
CA ASN A 212 -4.20 -1.68 -20.21
C ASN A 212 -3.94 -1.64 -21.73
N LYS A 213 -4.96 -1.28 -22.52
CA LYS A 213 -4.83 -1.13 -23.97
C LYS A 213 -5.55 0.12 -24.45
N PHE A 214 -4.88 0.96 -25.23
CA PHE A 214 -5.41 2.25 -25.68
C PHE A 214 -6.65 2.10 -26.57
N GLU A 215 -6.68 1.07 -27.41
CA GLU A 215 -7.81 0.82 -28.32
C GLU A 215 -9.12 0.51 -27.58
N GLU A 216 -9.03 0.02 -26.33
CA GLU A 216 -10.18 -0.22 -25.45
C GLU A 216 -10.60 1.03 -24.65
N LEU A 217 -9.95 2.18 -24.85
CA LEU A 217 -10.36 3.45 -24.23
C LEU A 217 -11.55 4.02 -25.01
N ASP A 218 -12.75 3.57 -24.67
CA ASP A 218 -13.94 3.80 -25.51
C ASP A 218 -15.20 4.24 -24.77
N THR A 219 -15.22 4.16 -23.43
CA THR A 219 -16.36 4.61 -22.62
C THR A 219 -15.95 5.60 -21.52
N CYS A 220 -16.94 6.29 -20.95
CA CYS A 220 -16.72 7.24 -19.86
C CYS A 220 -16.10 6.56 -18.64
N ASN A 221 -15.30 7.33 -17.90
CA ASN A 221 -14.58 6.95 -16.68
C ASN A 221 -13.44 5.94 -16.91
N GLU A 222 -13.06 5.71 -18.16
CA GLU A 222 -11.88 4.94 -18.49
C GLU A 222 -10.63 5.81 -18.65
N TRP A 223 -9.46 5.22 -18.37
CA TRP A 223 -8.17 5.86 -18.60
C TRP A 223 -7.15 4.87 -19.17
N PHE A 224 -6.13 5.42 -19.80
CA PHE A 224 -4.97 4.69 -20.29
C PHE A 224 -3.71 5.53 -20.09
N TYR A 225 -2.61 4.90 -19.74
CA TYR A 225 -1.33 5.58 -19.60
C TYR A 225 -0.30 4.99 -20.58
N ASN A 226 0.19 5.85 -21.46
CA ASN A 226 1.28 5.51 -22.36
C ASN A 226 2.62 5.78 -21.67
N ASP A 227 3.32 4.72 -21.25
CA ASP A 227 4.59 4.87 -20.55
C ASP A 227 5.76 5.30 -21.45
N SER A 228 5.74 5.02 -22.77
CA SER A 228 6.82 5.48 -23.66
C SER A 228 6.75 6.99 -23.90
N GLU A 229 5.53 7.53 -23.99
CA GLU A 229 5.27 8.96 -24.21
C GLU A 229 5.07 9.76 -22.93
N LYS A 230 4.94 9.07 -21.78
CA LYS A 230 4.55 9.65 -20.48
C LYS A 230 3.24 10.44 -20.55
N LEU A 231 2.29 9.95 -21.35
CA LEU A 231 0.99 10.56 -21.58
C LEU A 231 -0.13 9.78 -20.89
N LEU A 232 -0.88 10.47 -20.05
CA LEU A 232 -2.13 9.98 -19.48
C LEU A 232 -3.30 10.42 -20.37
N TYR A 233 -4.14 9.47 -20.74
CA TYR A 233 -5.39 9.67 -21.47
C TYR A 233 -6.55 9.33 -20.54
N TYR A 234 -7.59 10.17 -20.52
CA TYR A 234 -8.80 9.97 -19.73
C TYR A 234 -10.03 10.29 -20.57
N TYR A 235 -11.05 9.44 -20.48
CA TYR A 235 -12.35 9.61 -21.11
C TYR A 235 -13.36 10.10 -20.05
N PRO A 236 -13.47 11.42 -19.81
CA PRO A 236 -14.39 11.99 -18.84
C PRO A 236 -15.86 11.84 -19.25
N GLN A 237 -16.76 11.78 -18.27
CA GLN A 237 -18.19 11.98 -18.49
C GLN A 237 -18.49 13.46 -18.78
N LYS A 238 -17.80 14.37 -18.07
CA LYS A 238 -17.86 15.82 -18.28
C LYS A 238 -16.46 16.41 -18.31
N GLN A 239 -16.19 17.27 -19.29
CA GLN A 239 -14.88 17.92 -19.45
C GLN A 239 -14.39 18.66 -18.19
N THR A 240 -15.30 19.15 -17.34
CA THR A 240 -14.96 19.81 -16.06
C THR A 240 -14.31 18.88 -15.03
N GLU A 241 -14.44 17.56 -15.19
CA GLU A 241 -13.84 16.56 -14.29
C GLU A 241 -12.31 16.61 -14.29
N MET A 242 -11.68 17.14 -15.35
CA MET A 242 -10.22 17.29 -15.44
C MET A 242 -9.59 18.03 -14.26
N LEU A 243 -10.32 18.95 -13.63
CA LEU A 243 -9.86 19.73 -12.47
C LEU A 243 -9.83 18.91 -11.17
N LYS A 244 -10.52 17.77 -11.16
CA LYS A 244 -10.73 16.91 -10.00
C LYS A 244 -9.93 15.62 -10.10
N VAL A 245 -9.21 15.43 -11.20
CA VAL A 245 -8.38 14.25 -11.43
C VAL A 245 -7.19 14.24 -10.45
N ARG A 246 -6.96 13.06 -9.87
CA ARG A 246 -5.77 12.74 -9.07
C ARG A 246 -5.15 11.46 -9.61
N ALA A 247 -3.87 11.54 -9.98
CA ALA A 247 -3.13 10.44 -10.59
C ALA A 247 -2.13 9.85 -9.59
N VAL A 248 -2.22 8.55 -9.32
CA VAL A 248 -1.29 7.82 -8.46
C VAL A 248 0.04 7.65 -9.19
N VAL A 249 1.10 8.15 -8.57
CA VAL A 249 2.46 8.17 -9.13
C VAL A 249 3.52 7.68 -8.13
N TYR A 250 3.19 7.65 -6.83
CA TYR A 250 4.08 7.13 -5.80
C TYR A 250 3.74 5.69 -5.43
N LYS A 251 4.80 4.91 -5.19
CA LYS A 251 4.69 3.50 -4.86
C LYS A 251 4.32 3.25 -3.40
N ASN A 252 4.96 3.98 -2.49
CA ASN A 252 4.88 3.70 -1.06
C ASN A 252 4.56 4.96 -0.27
N GLY A 253 3.75 4.85 0.78
CA GLY A 253 3.47 5.95 1.71
C GLY A 253 4.59 6.14 2.73
N LEU A 254 4.47 5.45 3.86
CA LEU A 254 5.47 5.47 4.94
C LEU A 254 6.40 4.26 4.83
N ILE A 255 7.70 4.51 4.68
CA ILE A 255 8.74 3.50 4.53
C ILE A 255 9.63 3.52 5.78
N LEU A 256 9.44 2.56 6.67
CA LEU A 256 10.34 2.36 7.81
C LEU A 256 11.48 1.45 7.37
N ASN A 257 12.67 2.01 7.22
CA ASN A 257 13.82 1.25 6.75
C ASN A 257 14.22 0.12 7.72
N LYS A 258 14.95 -0.85 7.19
CA LYS A 258 15.33 -2.07 7.92
C LYS A 258 15.99 -1.71 9.25
N GLY A 259 15.51 -2.31 10.34
CA GLY A 259 16.08 -2.11 11.68
C GLY A 259 15.63 -0.87 12.44
N VAL A 260 14.81 0.01 11.83
CA VAL A 260 14.20 1.14 12.56
C VAL A 260 13.37 0.62 13.74
N SER A 261 13.50 1.26 14.90
CA SER A 261 12.75 0.92 16.10
C SER A 261 12.11 2.10 16.82
N ASP A 262 11.13 1.78 17.66
CA ASP A 262 10.52 2.70 18.63
C ASP A 262 9.90 3.94 17.97
N ILE A 263 9.10 3.72 16.93
CA ILE A 263 8.34 4.75 16.20
C ILE A 263 6.85 4.56 16.45
N SER A 264 6.13 5.65 16.67
CA SER A 264 4.67 5.69 16.70
C SER A 264 4.15 6.50 15.52
N ILE A 265 3.29 5.91 14.71
CA ILE A 265 2.54 6.58 13.63
C ILE A 265 1.10 6.66 14.09
N ASP A 266 0.58 7.86 14.27
CA ASP A 266 -0.72 8.07 14.90
C ASP A 266 -1.57 9.14 14.18
N ASP A 267 -2.88 8.94 14.09
CA ASP A 267 -3.83 9.98 13.64
C ASP A 267 -3.61 10.51 12.19
N LEU A 268 -3.13 9.66 11.28
CA LEU A 268 -2.90 10.03 9.86
C LEU A 268 -3.89 9.33 8.91
N LYS A 269 -4.18 9.95 7.77
CA LYS A 269 -4.74 9.26 6.61
C LYS A 269 -3.63 8.98 5.59
N ILE A 270 -3.45 7.72 5.19
CA ILE A 270 -2.45 7.28 4.20
C ILE A 270 -3.21 6.73 2.99
N ASP A 271 -3.11 7.41 1.85
CA ASP A 271 -4.09 7.28 0.78
C ASP A 271 -3.48 7.20 -0.63
N LYS A 272 -3.97 6.28 -1.46
CA LYS A 272 -3.67 6.22 -2.91
C LYS A 272 -2.19 5.96 -3.23
N PHE A 273 -1.70 4.75 -2.92
CA PHE A 273 -0.34 4.27 -3.27
C PHE A 273 -0.38 2.99 -4.12
N GLU A 274 0.61 2.80 -5.00
CA GLU A 274 0.70 1.62 -5.88
C GLU A 274 1.02 0.33 -5.10
N ASP A 275 2.09 0.34 -4.31
CA ASP A 275 2.61 -0.84 -3.65
C ASP A 275 2.10 -0.90 -2.21
N PHE A 276 2.54 0.01 -1.33
CA PHE A 276 2.27 -0.08 0.11
C PHE A 276 1.80 1.23 0.73
N GLY A 277 0.82 1.15 1.64
CA GLY A 277 0.47 2.30 2.50
C GLY A 277 1.57 2.55 3.52
N VAL A 278 1.86 1.53 4.33
CA VAL A 278 2.98 1.51 5.28
C VAL A 278 3.81 0.26 5.04
N VAL A 279 5.13 0.41 4.99
CA VAL A 279 6.07 -0.71 4.88
C VAL A 279 7.09 -0.68 6.02
N LEU A 280 7.20 -1.81 6.72
CA LEU A 280 8.29 -2.10 7.66
C LEU A 280 9.27 -2.98 6.89
N SER A 281 10.43 -2.45 6.53
CA SER A 281 11.35 -3.08 5.59
C SER A 281 12.16 -4.27 6.16
N GLY A 282 11.93 -4.62 7.44
CA GLY A 282 12.41 -5.84 8.08
C GLY A 282 13.23 -5.56 9.34
N ASN A 283 13.32 -6.52 10.26
CA ASN A 283 14.01 -6.38 11.55
C ASN A 283 13.56 -5.16 12.39
N ASN A 284 12.39 -4.59 12.09
CA ASN A 284 11.86 -3.42 12.80
C ASN A 284 11.34 -3.82 14.19
N LYS A 285 11.46 -2.94 15.17
CA LYS A 285 11.08 -3.24 16.57
C LYS A 285 10.21 -2.15 17.17
N ASN A 286 9.21 -2.53 17.97
CA ASN A 286 8.36 -1.59 18.72
C ASN A 286 7.73 -0.48 17.86
N ILE A 287 7.35 -0.81 16.61
CA ILE A 287 6.62 0.12 15.74
C ILE A 287 5.13 0.08 16.11
N ARG A 288 4.53 1.25 16.30
CA ARG A 288 3.09 1.39 16.58
C ARG A 288 2.41 2.14 15.45
N ILE A 289 1.32 1.59 14.94
CA ILE A 289 0.44 2.25 13.96
C ILE A 289 -0.94 2.32 14.62
N SER A 290 -1.43 3.53 14.90
CA SER A 290 -2.68 3.71 15.63
C SER A 290 -3.55 4.84 15.09
N ASN A 291 -4.86 4.73 15.29
CA ASN A 291 -5.82 5.77 14.90
C ASN A 291 -5.67 6.22 13.44
N CYS A 292 -5.18 5.36 12.54
CA CYS A 292 -4.90 5.72 11.16
C CYS A 292 -6.05 5.31 10.23
N ILE A 293 -6.17 5.99 9.09
CA ILE A 293 -7.00 5.53 7.96
C ILE A 293 -6.05 5.19 6.82
N ILE A 294 -5.93 3.92 6.47
CA ILE A 294 -5.10 3.46 5.33
C ILE A 294 -6.04 3.04 4.22
N SER A 295 -6.07 3.80 3.13
CA SER A 295 -7.09 3.61 2.09
C SER A 295 -6.58 3.68 0.66
N ASN A 296 -7.31 3.04 -0.26
CA ASN A 296 -7.09 3.15 -1.71
C ASN A 296 -5.69 2.68 -2.16
N ILE A 297 -5.17 1.64 -1.52
CA ILE A 297 -3.86 1.06 -1.84
C ILE A 297 -4.03 -0.06 -2.88
N THR A 298 -3.21 -0.06 -3.93
CA THR A 298 -3.29 -1.15 -4.91
C THR A 298 -2.68 -2.44 -4.34
N GLY A 299 -1.46 -2.41 -3.81
CA GLY A 299 -0.79 -3.59 -3.25
C GLY A 299 -1.27 -3.98 -1.85
N THR A 300 -0.61 -3.51 -0.79
CA THR A 300 -0.89 -3.90 0.61
C THR A 300 -1.02 -2.69 1.53
N GLY A 301 -2.03 -2.67 2.41
CA GLY A 301 -2.23 -1.58 3.36
C GLY A 301 -1.03 -1.40 4.29
N VAL A 302 -0.76 -2.42 5.12
CA VAL A 302 0.44 -2.50 5.97
C VAL A 302 1.23 -3.74 5.59
N HIS A 303 2.42 -3.51 5.01
CA HIS A 303 3.35 -4.56 4.63
C HIS A 303 4.48 -4.65 5.64
N ILE A 304 4.53 -5.76 6.37
CA ILE A 304 5.59 -6.06 7.32
C ILE A 304 6.51 -7.08 6.68
N ASN A 305 7.66 -6.59 6.23
CA ASN A 305 8.74 -7.43 5.78
C ASN A 305 9.40 -8.12 7.00
N GLU A 306 10.07 -9.23 6.72
CA GLU A 306 10.48 -10.26 7.66
C GLU A 306 11.00 -9.78 9.05
N LYS A 307 10.68 -10.58 10.09
CA LYS A 307 11.30 -10.56 11.42
C LYS A 307 11.09 -9.28 12.23
N VAL A 308 9.86 -8.78 12.31
CA VAL A 308 9.54 -7.70 13.25
C VAL A 308 9.35 -8.22 14.67
N LEU A 309 9.64 -7.36 15.66
CA LEU A 309 9.48 -7.68 17.07
C LEU A 309 8.65 -6.63 17.80
N GLY A 310 7.60 -7.04 18.50
CA GLY A 310 6.85 -6.16 19.41
C GLY A 310 6.13 -5.00 18.72
N CYS A 311 5.82 -5.14 17.43
CA CYS A 311 5.09 -4.13 16.68
C CYS A 311 3.57 -4.25 16.94
N SER A 312 2.83 -3.17 16.68
CA SER A 312 1.38 -3.15 16.88
C SER A 312 0.64 -2.30 15.87
N ILE A 313 -0.55 -2.75 15.49
CA ILE A 313 -1.49 -2.05 14.60
C ILE A 313 -2.83 -2.05 15.32
N TYR A 314 -3.32 -0.90 15.76
CA TYR A 314 -4.57 -0.84 16.52
C TYR A 314 -5.44 0.37 16.23
N ASP A 315 -6.73 0.25 16.54
CA ASP A 315 -7.75 1.30 16.43
C ASP A 315 -7.71 2.05 15.09
N SER A 316 -7.37 1.35 14.01
CA SER A 316 -7.20 1.91 12.66
C SER A 316 -8.22 1.34 11.68
N GLU A 317 -8.52 2.11 10.64
CA GLU A 317 -9.36 1.68 9.52
C GLU A 317 -8.48 1.37 8.30
N LEU A 318 -8.61 0.16 7.75
CA LEU A 318 -7.98 -0.23 6.50
C LEU A 318 -9.05 -0.53 5.46
N LYS A 319 -9.10 0.21 4.36
CA LYS A 319 -10.18 0.07 3.36
C LYS A 319 -9.81 0.28 1.91
N ASN A 320 -10.60 -0.26 1.00
CA ASN A 320 -10.40 -0.11 -0.46
C ASN A 320 -8.98 -0.52 -0.88
N ILE A 321 -8.51 -1.68 -0.41
CA ILE A 321 -7.18 -2.18 -0.74
C ILE A 321 -7.32 -3.29 -1.78
N SER A 322 -6.70 -3.14 -2.94
CA SER A 322 -6.90 -4.08 -4.05
C SER A 322 -6.19 -5.42 -3.81
N GLY A 323 -5.11 -5.44 -3.02
CA GLY A 323 -4.46 -6.66 -2.57
C GLY A 323 -4.79 -7.01 -1.11
N ARG A 324 -3.79 -6.87 -0.23
CA ARG A 324 -3.81 -7.37 1.16
C ARG A 324 -4.06 -6.26 2.17
N GLY A 325 -4.83 -6.52 3.23
CA GLY A 325 -5.01 -5.53 4.31
C GLY A 325 -3.71 -5.36 5.11
N ILE A 326 -3.39 -6.36 5.92
CA ILE A 326 -2.15 -6.45 6.70
C ILE A 326 -1.44 -7.75 6.31
N TYR A 327 -0.18 -7.67 5.94
CA TYR A 327 0.64 -8.84 5.62
C TYR A 327 1.94 -8.77 6.41
N ALA A 328 2.26 -9.84 7.14
CA ALA A 328 3.47 -9.93 7.93
C ALA A 328 4.16 -11.27 7.74
N THR A 329 5.44 -11.23 7.37
CA THR A 329 6.29 -12.41 7.28
C THR A 329 7.08 -12.58 8.57
N GLU A 330 6.96 -13.76 9.19
CA GLU A 330 7.68 -14.15 10.41
C GLU A 330 7.64 -13.11 11.54
N PRO A 331 6.46 -12.56 11.91
CA PRO A 331 6.38 -11.63 13.02
C PRO A 331 6.51 -12.33 14.38
N GLU A 332 7.15 -11.64 15.32
CA GLU A 332 7.20 -12.02 16.73
C GLU A 332 6.57 -10.95 17.63
N ASN A 333 5.65 -11.36 18.51
CA ASN A 333 4.94 -10.46 19.42
C ASN A 333 4.19 -9.31 18.69
N LEU A 334 3.68 -9.56 17.48
CA LEU A 334 2.85 -8.59 16.74
C LEU A 334 1.43 -8.58 17.33
N THR A 335 0.92 -7.38 17.60
CA THR A 335 -0.46 -7.16 18.05
C THR A 335 -1.29 -6.45 16.98
N ILE A 336 -2.39 -7.04 16.54
CA ILE A 336 -3.36 -6.44 15.63
C ILE A 336 -4.71 -6.40 16.33
N SER A 337 -5.14 -5.22 16.81
CA SER A 337 -6.35 -5.15 17.63
C SER A 337 -7.20 -3.90 17.44
N GLY A 338 -8.53 -4.01 17.54
CA GLY A 338 -9.43 -2.85 17.46
C GLY A 338 -9.58 -2.25 16.06
N ASN A 339 -9.08 -2.91 15.02
CA ASN A 339 -9.10 -2.36 13.66
C ASN A 339 -10.42 -2.69 12.95
N TYR A 340 -10.83 -1.79 12.04
CA TYR A 340 -11.87 -2.07 11.05
C TYR A 340 -11.22 -2.26 9.67
N ILE A 341 -11.21 -3.51 9.20
CA ILE A 341 -10.55 -3.92 7.96
C ILE A 341 -11.63 -4.34 6.98
N HIS A 342 -11.79 -3.59 5.88
CA HIS A 342 -12.87 -3.85 4.95
C HIS A 342 -12.57 -3.53 3.49
N GLN A 343 -13.32 -4.14 2.57
CA GLN A 343 -13.14 -3.95 1.11
C GLN A 343 -11.71 -4.29 0.67
N ILE A 344 -11.24 -5.46 1.09
CA ILE A 344 -9.89 -5.96 0.80
C ILE A 344 -9.96 -6.99 -0.32
N GLY A 345 -9.22 -6.80 -1.41
CA GLY A 345 -9.15 -7.77 -2.51
C GLY A 345 -10.37 -7.79 -3.43
N PHE A 346 -11.17 -6.72 -3.50
CA PHE A 346 -12.41 -6.69 -4.31
C PHE A 346 -12.17 -6.36 -5.79
N SER A 347 -11.00 -5.82 -6.12
CA SER A 347 -10.61 -5.52 -7.48
C SER A 347 -9.91 -6.72 -8.11
N TYR A 348 -10.66 -7.74 -8.55
CA TYR A 348 -10.07 -8.99 -9.06
C TYR A 348 -9.02 -8.76 -10.15
N GLY A 349 -7.85 -9.35 -9.92
CA GLY A 349 -6.68 -9.25 -10.79
C GLY A 349 -5.84 -8.00 -10.57
N TYR A 350 -6.25 -7.05 -9.70
CA TYR A 350 -5.42 -5.94 -9.26
C TYR A 350 -4.73 -6.25 -7.92
N GLY A 351 -3.68 -5.49 -7.61
CA GLY A 351 -2.92 -5.66 -6.38
C GLY A 351 -1.94 -6.81 -6.47
N VAL A 352 -2.16 -7.86 -5.69
CA VAL A 352 -1.21 -8.95 -5.51
C VAL A 352 -1.78 -10.23 -6.12
N THR A 353 -1.09 -10.80 -7.10
CA THR A 353 -1.45 -12.11 -7.68
C THR A 353 -1.19 -13.23 -6.68
N GLY A 354 -2.11 -14.20 -6.62
CA GLY A 354 -1.91 -15.46 -5.90
C GLY A 354 -2.81 -15.66 -4.66
N VAL A 355 -2.62 -16.78 -3.97
CA VAL A 355 -3.49 -17.24 -2.85
C VAL A 355 -3.50 -16.33 -1.62
N HIS A 356 -2.52 -15.45 -1.48
CA HIS A 356 -2.48 -14.44 -0.43
C HIS A 356 -3.00 -13.08 -0.89
N GLY A 357 -3.36 -12.96 -2.16
CA GLY A 357 -3.58 -11.67 -2.82
C GLY A 357 -4.75 -10.87 -2.27
N MET A 358 -5.74 -11.53 -1.65
CA MET A 358 -7.04 -10.94 -1.28
C MET A 358 -7.40 -11.24 0.18
N VAL A 359 -6.40 -11.22 1.08
CA VAL A 359 -6.55 -11.56 2.50
C VAL A 359 -6.58 -10.30 3.36
N GLY A 360 -7.49 -10.26 4.34
CA GLY A 360 -7.60 -9.19 5.32
C GLY A 360 -6.34 -9.07 6.18
N ILE A 361 -6.02 -10.11 6.94
CA ILE A 361 -4.78 -10.23 7.73
C ILE A 361 -4.07 -11.52 7.38
N ALA A 362 -2.80 -11.45 7.01
CA ALA A 362 -1.98 -12.62 6.73
C ALA A 362 -0.69 -12.59 7.56
N LEU A 363 -0.55 -13.51 8.51
CA LEU A 363 0.73 -13.82 9.15
C LEU A 363 1.28 -15.10 8.50
N VAL A 364 2.47 -15.03 7.93
CA VAL A 364 3.04 -16.13 7.14
C VAL A 364 4.49 -16.41 7.54
N ASN A 365 4.99 -17.58 7.16
CA ASN A 365 6.40 -17.94 7.28
C ASN A 365 7.06 -18.01 5.90
N HIS A 366 8.40 -17.95 5.84
CA HIS A 366 9.08 -18.46 4.66
C HIS A 366 8.91 -19.98 4.59
N GLU A 367 8.76 -20.52 3.38
CA GLU A 367 8.63 -21.97 3.15
C GLU A 367 9.94 -22.73 3.46
N THR A 368 11.07 -22.01 3.52
CA THR A 368 12.39 -22.54 3.85
C THR A 368 13.12 -21.55 4.76
N GLU A 369 13.87 -22.06 5.72
CA GLU A 369 14.78 -21.25 6.53
C GLU A 369 15.75 -20.49 5.63
N LYS A 370 15.85 -19.15 5.81
CA LYS A 370 16.73 -18.30 5.01
C LYS A 370 18.12 -18.17 5.62
N ASP A 371 18.20 -18.17 6.94
CA ASP A 371 19.40 -17.90 7.74
C ASP A 371 19.23 -18.39 9.19
N GLU A 372 20.29 -18.28 10.00
CA GLU A 372 20.31 -18.71 11.41
C GLU A 372 19.35 -17.94 12.33
N GLU A 373 18.89 -16.75 11.91
CA GLU A 373 17.91 -15.94 12.64
C GLU A 373 16.46 -16.22 12.18
N SER A 374 16.28 -17.15 11.24
CA SER A 374 14.97 -17.53 10.73
C SER A 374 14.16 -18.18 11.85
N HIS A 375 12.93 -17.73 11.99
CA HIS A 375 11.99 -18.27 12.95
C HIS A 375 10.60 -18.20 12.34
N VAL A 376 9.74 -19.12 12.75
CA VAL A 376 8.33 -19.01 12.40
C VAL A 376 7.67 -17.89 13.20
N ALA A 377 6.65 -17.28 12.61
CA ALA A 377 5.76 -16.35 13.26
C ALA A 377 5.35 -16.90 14.64
N ARG A 378 5.49 -16.10 15.71
CA ARG A 378 5.17 -16.58 17.06
C ARG A 378 4.68 -15.53 18.03
N ASN A 379 3.87 -15.96 18.98
CA ASN A 379 3.35 -15.15 20.09
C ASN A 379 2.58 -13.91 19.61
N ASN A 380 1.93 -13.99 18.45
CA ASN A 380 1.17 -12.87 17.88
C ASN A 380 -0.26 -12.86 18.43
N TYR A 381 -0.85 -11.67 18.55
CA TYR A 381 -2.23 -11.47 18.98
C TYR A 381 -3.03 -10.77 17.88
N ILE A 382 -4.13 -11.38 17.46
CA ILE A 382 -5.13 -10.76 16.59
C ILE A 382 -6.46 -10.78 17.33
N GLY A 383 -6.97 -9.63 17.74
CA GLY A 383 -8.28 -9.64 18.42
C GLY A 383 -9.03 -8.32 18.46
N ASN A 384 -10.32 -8.37 18.75
CA ASN A 384 -11.19 -7.18 18.78
C ASN A 384 -11.25 -6.43 17.44
N ASN A 385 -10.96 -7.09 16.32
CA ASN A 385 -11.06 -6.49 15.00
C ASN A 385 -12.45 -6.74 14.40
N ILE A 386 -12.88 -5.87 13.51
CA ILE A 386 -13.99 -6.13 12.59
C ILE A 386 -13.37 -6.34 11.21
N ILE A 387 -13.58 -7.53 10.65
CA ILE A 387 -13.13 -7.87 9.30
C ILE A 387 -14.36 -8.13 8.43
N ASP A 388 -14.58 -7.22 7.51
CA ASP A 388 -15.73 -7.21 6.61
C ASP A 388 -15.24 -7.27 5.18
N SER A 389 -15.98 -7.88 4.28
CA SER A 389 -15.76 -7.77 2.84
C SER A 389 -14.30 -8.02 2.46
N THR A 390 -13.89 -9.29 2.45
CA THR A 390 -12.58 -9.75 1.95
C THR A 390 -12.73 -10.66 0.72
N GLY A 391 -11.89 -10.48 -0.29
CA GLY A 391 -11.97 -11.19 -1.58
C GLY A 391 -11.56 -12.66 -1.53
N TYR A 392 -10.80 -13.08 -0.51
CA TYR A 392 -10.55 -14.50 -0.26
C TYR A 392 -10.74 -14.89 1.20
N ALA A 393 -9.87 -14.47 2.13
CA ALA A 393 -9.94 -14.88 3.52
C ALA A 393 -9.85 -13.67 4.47
N GLY A 394 -10.55 -13.74 5.60
CA GLY A 394 -10.46 -12.71 6.63
C GLY A 394 -9.09 -12.72 7.32
N ILE A 395 -8.69 -13.88 7.84
CA ILE A 395 -7.38 -14.09 8.47
C ILE A 395 -6.74 -15.38 7.94
N ARG A 396 -5.46 -15.31 7.59
CA ARG A 396 -4.55 -16.45 7.47
C ARG A 396 -3.44 -16.29 8.51
N CYS A 397 -3.13 -17.35 9.25
CA CYS A 397 -2.11 -17.28 10.29
C CYS A 397 -1.30 -18.57 10.32
N ASP A 398 -0.03 -18.46 9.96
CA ASP A 398 0.97 -19.52 10.11
C ASP A 398 1.74 -19.31 11.44
N GLY A 399 2.50 -20.31 11.90
CA GLY A 399 3.38 -20.18 13.07
C GLY A 399 2.85 -20.79 14.38
N THR A 400 3.40 -20.38 15.52
CA THR A 400 3.14 -21.01 16.84
C THR A 400 2.72 -20.00 17.91
N ASN A 401 1.92 -20.43 18.90
CA ASN A 401 1.45 -19.59 20.02
C ASN A 401 0.75 -18.29 19.59
N ASN A 402 0.17 -18.26 18.40
CA ASN A 402 -0.64 -17.13 17.95
C ASN A 402 -2.04 -17.23 18.56
N ILE A 403 -2.60 -16.11 19.00
CA ILE A 403 -3.93 -16.01 19.58
C ILE A 403 -4.81 -15.20 18.63
N ILE A 404 -5.95 -15.79 18.25
CA ILE A 404 -7.00 -15.10 17.50
C ILE A 404 -8.27 -15.15 18.34
N GLU A 405 -8.74 -14.01 18.84
CA GLU A 405 -9.95 -13.95 19.68
C GLU A 405 -10.79 -12.70 19.41
N LYS A 406 -12.10 -12.76 19.71
CA LYS A 406 -13.00 -11.58 19.69
C LYS A 406 -12.97 -10.79 18.38
N THR A 407 -12.67 -11.45 17.26
CA THR A 407 -12.71 -10.83 15.93
C THR A 407 -14.04 -11.16 15.27
N TRP A 408 -14.74 -10.14 14.79
CA TRP A 408 -16.01 -10.28 14.10
C TRP A 408 -15.82 -10.35 12.60
N PHE A 409 -16.42 -11.36 11.97
CA PHE A 409 -16.46 -11.52 10.51
C PHE A 409 -17.90 -11.34 10.03
N THR A 410 -18.13 -10.40 9.12
CA THR A 410 -19.48 -10.13 8.59
C THR A 410 -19.67 -10.72 7.20
N ILE A 411 -18.79 -10.40 6.25
CA ILE A 411 -18.79 -10.93 4.88
C ILE A 411 -17.38 -11.43 4.50
N PRO A 412 -16.89 -12.49 5.17
CA PRO A 412 -15.67 -13.13 4.73
C PRO A 412 -15.97 -13.91 3.43
N CYS A 413 -15.10 -13.74 2.42
CA CYS A 413 -15.06 -14.55 1.19
C CYS A 413 -16.16 -14.23 0.16
N CYS A 414 -16.07 -13.08 -0.50
CA CYS A 414 -16.81 -12.86 -1.75
C CYS A 414 -16.05 -13.55 -2.90
N VAL A 415 -16.26 -14.86 -3.10
CA VAL A 415 -15.78 -15.59 -4.28
C VAL A 415 -16.97 -16.02 -5.12
#